data_AF-A0A2A7E3Y3-F1
#
_entry.id   AF-A0A2A7E3Y3-F1
#
_cell.length_a   1.000
_cell.length_b   1.000
_cell.length_c   1.000
_cell.angle_alpha   90.00
_cell.angle_beta   90.00
_cell.angle_gamma   90.00
#
_symmetry.space_group_name_H-M   'P 1'
#
loop_
_entity.id
_entity.type
_entity.pdbx_description
1 polymer ?
#
loop_
_entity_poly.entity_id
_entity_poly.type
_entity_poly.pdbx_seq_one_letter_code
_entity_poly.pdbx_strand_id
1 'polypeptide(L)'
;MEKLQESMYQLIVETSTNLPKDVRRAIQQAKERENAGTRSAMALGTITNNIKMADDNISPICQDTGMPTFKIYTPVGVNQLKVKEAIYNALERATKDGKLRPNSVDSLFGDNSGNNLGPGTPVIKFEQWEKDYIDARLILKGGGCENKNIQYSLPCELEGLGRAGRDLEGIRKCLLHAVYQAQGQGCSAGVIGVGIGGDRTSGYELAKNQLFRTLDDVNPIPELQQLEEYVLENANKLGIGTMGFGGETTLLGCKIGVYNRLPASFYVSVAYNCWAYRRLGVTIHPETGDIMDWLYQEGEDTLEQEAQEKTEQREIVLQAPITEEQIRELRVGDVVTINGMMYTGRDAIHKHLMDNDCPVDLNGQVIYHCGPVVVKDENENWQIKAAGPTTSIREEPYQGDIMKKFGIRAVIGKGGMGAKTLAALEEHGGVYLNAIGGAAQYYAECIKEVKDVDFLQFGIPEAMWHLRIEGFKAVVTMDSHGNSLHADVDKTSLEKLASFKEPVFK
;
A
#
# COMPACT_ATOMS: atom_id res chain seq x y z
N MET A 1 1.90 26.83 -21.79
CA MET A 1 1.13 25.56 -21.72
C MET A 1 2.09 24.38 -21.58
N GLU A 2 3.02 24.21 -22.52
CA GLU A 2 4.03 23.12 -22.47
C GLU A 2 4.79 23.08 -21.14
N LYS A 3 5.26 24.22 -20.64
CA LYS A 3 5.90 24.32 -19.32
C LYS A 3 5.03 23.85 -18.15
N LEU A 4 3.75 24.22 -18.13
CA LEU A 4 2.83 23.77 -17.07
C LEU A 4 2.63 22.25 -17.11
N GLN A 5 2.51 21.67 -18.31
CA GLN A 5 2.42 20.22 -18.48
C GLN A 5 3.71 19.53 -18.02
N GLU A 6 4.88 20.10 -18.33
CA GLU A 6 6.17 19.59 -17.85
C GLU A 6 6.26 19.65 -16.32
N SER A 7 5.85 20.75 -15.70
CA SER A 7 5.77 20.89 -14.25
C SER A 7 4.85 19.85 -13.61
N MET A 8 3.67 19.58 -14.21
CA MET A 8 2.76 18.52 -13.75
C MET A 8 3.39 17.13 -13.90
N TYR A 9 4.10 16.89 -15.01
CA TYR A 9 4.80 15.62 -15.23
C TYR A 9 5.89 15.40 -14.19
N GLN A 10 6.72 16.42 -13.90
CA GLN A 10 7.73 16.36 -12.86
C GLN A 10 7.12 16.07 -11.48
N LEU A 11 6.04 16.76 -11.10
CA LEU A 11 5.31 16.47 -9.85
C LEU A 11 4.85 15.00 -9.79
N ILE A 12 4.28 14.48 -10.86
CA ILE A 12 3.77 13.10 -10.92
C ILE A 12 4.92 12.09 -10.80
N VAL A 13 6.00 12.28 -11.55
CA VAL A 13 7.17 11.39 -11.52
C VAL A 13 7.77 11.38 -10.13
N GLU A 14 8.09 12.55 -9.58
CA GLU A 14 8.70 12.67 -8.25
C GLU A 14 7.80 12.05 -7.16
N THR A 15 6.48 12.25 -7.25
CA THR A 15 5.54 11.65 -6.27
C THR A 15 5.48 10.12 -6.41
N SER A 16 5.72 9.57 -7.60
CA SER A 16 5.70 8.13 -7.82
C SER A 16 6.99 7.44 -7.38
N THR A 17 8.13 8.11 -7.57
CA THR A 17 9.48 7.55 -7.42
C THR A 17 10.17 7.96 -6.13
N ASN A 18 9.64 8.97 -5.41
CA ASN A 18 10.20 9.48 -4.17
C ASN A 18 9.14 9.58 -3.04
N LEU A 19 9.61 9.64 -1.79
CA LEU A 19 8.81 9.93 -0.60
C LEU A 19 9.24 11.27 0.01
N PRO A 20 8.31 12.03 0.59
CA PRO A 20 8.62 13.20 1.42
C PRO A 20 9.66 12.96 2.49
N LYS A 21 10.45 13.98 2.80
CA LYS A 21 11.49 13.87 3.83
C LYS A 21 10.94 13.58 5.21
N ASP A 22 9.78 14.12 5.57
CA ASP A 22 9.13 13.81 6.86
C ASP A 22 8.69 12.35 6.97
N VAL A 23 8.26 11.74 5.85
CA VAL A 23 7.95 10.30 5.80
C VAL A 23 9.21 9.45 5.90
N ARG A 24 10.26 9.82 5.16
CA ARG A 24 11.57 9.14 5.22
C ARG A 24 12.12 9.11 6.65
N ARG A 25 12.06 10.24 7.36
CA ARG A 25 12.44 10.34 8.78
C ARG A 25 11.59 9.43 9.68
N ALA A 26 10.26 9.43 9.51
CA ALA A 26 9.38 8.57 10.30
C ALA A 26 9.65 7.08 10.10
N ILE A 27 9.94 6.66 8.86
CA ILE A 27 10.32 5.27 8.53
C ILE A 27 11.68 4.92 9.14
N GLN A 28 12.66 5.82 9.08
CA GLN A 28 13.97 5.62 9.70
C GLN A 28 13.85 5.46 11.22
N GLN A 29 13.09 6.33 11.90
CA GLN A 29 12.83 6.22 13.33
C GLN A 29 12.11 4.91 13.70
N ALA A 30 11.17 4.47 12.86
CA ALA A 30 10.51 3.17 13.05
C ALA A 30 11.50 2.00 12.95
N LYS A 31 12.45 2.06 11.99
CA LYS A 31 13.52 1.06 11.84
C LYS A 31 14.40 1.02 13.09
N GLU A 32 14.83 2.16 13.59
CA GLU A 32 15.69 2.27 14.79
C GLU A 32 15.01 1.79 16.07
N ARG A 33 13.68 1.95 16.17
CA ARG A 33 12.89 1.51 17.31
C ARG A 33 12.61 0.00 17.29
N GLU A 34 12.57 -0.61 16.12
CA GLU A 34 12.17 -2.01 15.97
C GLU A 34 13.26 -2.96 16.51
N ASN A 35 12.85 -4.05 17.14
CA ASN A 35 13.81 -5.00 17.70
C ASN A 35 14.55 -5.72 16.57
N ALA A 36 15.89 -5.67 16.61
CA ALA A 36 16.76 -6.33 15.65
C ALA A 36 16.46 -7.84 15.58
N GLY A 37 16.58 -8.41 14.39
CA GLY A 37 16.32 -9.83 14.14
C GLY A 37 14.85 -10.23 14.10
N THR A 38 13.90 -9.30 14.23
CA THR A 38 12.47 -9.58 14.04
C THR A 38 12.07 -9.51 12.56
N ARG A 39 10.92 -10.12 12.23
CA ARG A 39 10.31 -10.02 10.88
C ARG A 39 9.93 -8.58 10.53
N SER A 40 9.48 -7.79 11.51
CA SER A 40 9.18 -6.37 11.31
C SER A 40 10.46 -5.56 11.01
N ALA A 41 11.57 -5.84 11.70
CA ALA A 41 12.86 -5.22 11.38
C ALA A 41 13.33 -5.56 9.96
N MET A 42 13.21 -6.83 9.54
CA MET A 42 13.50 -7.25 8.16
C MET A 42 12.60 -6.53 7.14
N ALA A 43 11.30 -6.39 7.43
CA ALA A 43 10.38 -5.66 6.57
C ALA A 43 10.76 -4.18 6.44
N LEU A 44 11.09 -3.49 7.55
CA LEU A 44 11.56 -2.11 7.53
C LEU A 44 12.90 -1.95 6.80
N GLY A 45 13.82 -2.90 6.95
CA GLY A 45 15.07 -2.95 6.17
C GLY A 45 14.81 -3.07 4.67
N THR A 46 13.87 -3.93 4.27
CA THR A 46 13.46 -4.08 2.87
C THR A 46 12.78 -2.80 2.33
N ILE A 47 11.93 -2.17 3.15
CA ILE A 47 11.24 -0.91 2.82
C ILE A 47 12.25 0.22 2.59
N THR A 48 13.19 0.42 3.50
CA THR A 48 14.23 1.47 3.41
C THR A 48 15.12 1.27 2.18
N ASN A 49 15.57 0.03 1.92
CA ASN A 49 16.30 -0.28 0.70
C ASN A 49 15.48 0.03 -0.56
N ASN A 50 14.21 -0.38 -0.59
CA ASN A 50 13.32 -0.12 -1.73
C ASN A 50 13.12 1.38 -2.00
N ILE A 51 12.98 2.20 -0.97
CA ILE A 51 12.84 3.66 -1.13
C ILE A 51 14.08 4.21 -1.85
N LYS A 52 15.27 3.80 -1.42
CA LYS A 52 16.52 4.21 -2.06
C LYS A 52 16.60 3.73 -3.51
N MET A 53 16.30 2.45 -3.77
CA MET A 53 16.31 1.90 -5.12
C MET A 53 15.34 2.63 -6.05
N ALA A 54 14.16 3.03 -5.55
CA ALA A 54 13.17 3.78 -6.32
C ALA A 54 13.65 5.18 -6.68
N ASP A 55 14.29 5.86 -5.73
CA ASP A 55 14.87 7.19 -5.89
C ASP A 55 16.02 7.18 -6.90
N ASP A 56 17.03 6.33 -6.66
CA ASP A 56 18.23 6.21 -7.50
C ASP A 56 17.91 5.83 -8.96
N ASN A 57 16.91 4.96 -9.17
CA ASN A 57 16.51 4.50 -10.50
C ASN A 57 15.38 5.33 -11.12
N ILE A 58 14.83 6.31 -10.40
CA ILE A 58 13.63 7.07 -10.78
C ILE A 58 12.51 6.11 -11.20
N SER A 59 12.24 5.10 -10.38
CA SER A 59 11.27 4.03 -10.65
C SER A 59 10.16 4.00 -9.60
N PRO A 60 8.95 3.54 -9.95
CA PRO A 60 7.82 3.61 -9.02
C PRO A 60 8.13 2.89 -7.71
N ILE A 61 7.94 3.56 -6.57
CA ILE A 61 8.21 2.98 -5.24
C ILE A 61 7.43 1.67 -5.04
N CYS A 62 6.17 1.67 -5.46
CA CYS A 62 5.23 0.57 -5.34
C CYS A 62 4.59 0.29 -6.72
N GLN A 63 4.37 -0.98 -7.04
CA GLN A 63 3.75 -1.41 -8.31
C GLN A 63 2.33 -0.89 -8.46
N ASP A 64 1.59 -0.79 -7.36
CA ASP A 64 0.33 -0.05 -7.33
C ASP A 64 0.63 1.43 -7.19
N THR A 65 0.72 2.13 -8.32
CA THR A 65 0.93 3.58 -8.36
C THR A 65 -0.28 4.40 -7.90
N GLY A 66 -1.35 3.72 -7.49
CA GLY A 66 -2.49 4.30 -6.81
C GLY A 66 -3.42 5.13 -7.68
N MET A 67 -4.40 5.71 -7.00
CA MET A 67 -5.36 6.68 -7.51
C MET A 67 -4.75 8.09 -7.42
N PRO A 68 -4.47 8.77 -8.54
CA PRO A 68 -3.96 10.14 -8.50
C PRO A 68 -5.03 11.09 -7.97
N THR A 69 -4.74 11.72 -6.83
CA THR A 69 -5.64 12.70 -6.20
C THR A 69 -4.92 14.04 -6.08
N PHE A 70 -5.37 14.99 -6.88
CA PHE A 70 -4.85 16.35 -6.91
C PHE A 70 -5.69 17.29 -6.06
N LYS A 71 -5.00 18.14 -5.29
CA LYS A 71 -5.56 19.32 -4.64
C LYS A 71 -4.86 20.54 -5.20
N ILE A 72 -5.60 21.35 -5.95
CA ILE A 72 -5.06 22.47 -6.70
C ILE A 72 -5.69 23.76 -6.19
N TYR A 73 -4.86 24.66 -5.68
CA TYR A 73 -5.24 26.04 -5.41
C TYR A 73 -4.77 26.94 -6.53
N THR A 74 -5.64 27.82 -7.00
CA THR A 74 -5.34 28.71 -8.14
C THR A 74 -5.64 30.16 -7.79
N PRO A 75 -4.83 31.12 -8.24
CA PRO A 75 -5.19 32.54 -8.22
C PRO A 75 -6.53 32.76 -8.94
N VAL A 76 -7.28 33.77 -8.48
CA VAL A 76 -8.46 34.24 -9.21
C VAL A 76 -8.06 34.60 -10.65
N GLY A 77 -8.84 34.12 -11.63
CA GLY A 77 -8.59 34.37 -13.06
C GLY A 77 -7.75 33.31 -13.78
N VAL A 78 -7.09 32.39 -13.06
CA VAL A 78 -6.41 31.25 -13.71
C VAL A 78 -7.42 30.29 -14.32
N ASN A 79 -7.20 29.92 -15.58
CA ASN A 79 -8.06 28.99 -16.30
C ASN A 79 -7.82 27.54 -15.82
N GLN A 80 -8.68 27.06 -14.93
CA GLN A 80 -8.61 25.71 -14.35
C GLN A 80 -8.79 24.58 -15.38
N LEU A 81 -9.45 24.84 -16.53
CA LEU A 81 -9.58 23.84 -17.60
C LEU A 81 -8.21 23.53 -18.23
N LYS A 82 -7.37 24.55 -18.38
CA LYS A 82 -5.99 24.41 -18.90
C LYS A 82 -5.08 23.66 -17.92
N VAL A 83 -5.26 23.89 -16.62
CA VAL A 83 -4.53 23.13 -15.58
C VAL A 83 -4.96 21.66 -15.59
N LYS A 84 -6.26 21.40 -15.73
CA LYS A 84 -6.81 20.05 -15.85
C LYS A 84 -6.27 19.30 -17.07
N GLU A 85 -6.23 19.95 -18.23
CA GLU A 85 -5.65 19.41 -19.46
C GLU A 85 -4.16 19.06 -19.28
N ALA A 86 -3.38 19.95 -18.66
CA ALA A 86 -1.98 19.69 -18.37
C ALA A 86 -1.77 18.46 -17.47
N ILE A 87 -2.61 18.28 -16.44
CA ILE A 87 -2.58 17.09 -15.56
C ILE A 87 -2.88 15.81 -16.35
N TYR A 88 -3.89 15.83 -17.23
CA TYR A 88 -4.28 14.65 -18.01
C TYR A 88 -3.15 14.21 -18.95
N ASN A 89 -2.57 15.15 -19.70
CA ASN A 89 -1.46 14.86 -20.60
C ASN A 89 -0.22 14.37 -19.85
N ALA A 90 0.05 14.93 -18.66
CA ALA A 90 1.17 14.51 -17.83
C ALA A 90 0.99 13.10 -17.25
N LEU A 91 -0.22 12.71 -16.84
CA LEU A 91 -0.53 11.36 -16.36
C LEU A 91 -0.42 10.31 -17.46
N GLU A 92 -0.94 10.60 -18.65
CA GLU A 92 -0.84 9.71 -19.80
C GLU A 92 0.63 9.48 -20.17
N ARG A 93 1.43 10.56 -20.23
CA ARG A 93 2.88 10.47 -20.45
C ARG A 93 3.58 9.66 -19.36
N ALA A 94 3.33 9.95 -18.08
CA ALA A 94 3.96 9.23 -16.98
C ALA A 94 3.60 7.73 -16.96
N THR A 95 2.38 7.38 -17.37
CA THR A 95 1.96 5.98 -17.52
C THR A 95 2.70 5.30 -18.68
N LYS A 96 2.77 5.97 -19.83
CA LYS A 96 3.52 5.49 -21.00
C LYS A 96 5.01 5.28 -20.70
N ASP A 97 5.60 6.18 -19.92
CA ASP A 97 7.02 6.14 -19.54
C ASP A 97 7.32 5.11 -18.43
N GLY A 98 6.31 4.34 -17.98
CA GLY A 98 6.44 3.34 -16.92
C GLY A 98 6.67 3.94 -15.53
N LYS A 99 6.41 5.24 -15.36
CA LYS A 99 6.44 5.93 -14.06
C LYS A 99 5.14 5.74 -13.29
N LEU A 100 4.07 5.33 -13.97
CA LEU A 100 2.81 4.90 -13.38
C LEU A 100 2.37 3.56 -13.97
N ARG A 101 1.61 2.78 -13.19
CA ARG A 101 0.81 1.66 -13.67
C ARG A 101 -0.57 2.19 -14.12
N PRO A 102 -1.15 1.67 -15.21
CA PRO A 102 -2.52 2.00 -15.57
C PRO A 102 -3.50 1.33 -14.59
N ASN A 103 -3.96 2.08 -13.59
CA ASN A 103 -4.85 1.60 -12.52
C ASN A 103 -6.32 1.94 -12.75
N SER A 104 -6.64 2.77 -13.75
CA SER A 104 -8.03 3.10 -14.10
C SER A 104 -8.67 1.96 -14.87
N VAL A 105 -9.69 1.36 -14.25
CA VAL A 105 -10.45 0.18 -14.73
C VAL A 105 -11.93 0.53 -14.74
N ASP A 106 -12.62 0.15 -15.82
CA ASP A 106 -14.07 0.30 -15.94
C ASP A 106 -14.79 -0.65 -14.97
N SER A 107 -15.59 -0.11 -14.05
CA SER A 107 -16.26 -0.92 -13.01
C SER A 107 -17.40 -1.82 -13.53
N LEU A 108 -17.91 -1.58 -14.74
CA LEU A 108 -18.99 -2.37 -15.32
C LEU A 108 -18.45 -3.51 -16.19
N PHE A 109 -17.43 -3.24 -17.00
CA PHE A 109 -16.90 -4.20 -17.97
C PHE A 109 -15.56 -4.82 -17.56
N GLY A 110 -14.81 -4.18 -16.67
CA GLY A 110 -13.50 -4.63 -16.20
C GLY A 110 -12.33 -4.23 -17.12
N ASP A 111 -12.59 -3.45 -18.18
CA ASP A 111 -11.56 -3.03 -19.13
C ASP A 111 -10.59 -2.02 -18.49
N ASN A 112 -9.29 -2.23 -18.72
CA ASN A 112 -8.26 -1.30 -18.29
C ASN A 112 -8.07 -0.19 -19.33
N SER A 113 -8.04 1.07 -18.89
CA SER A 113 -7.84 2.23 -19.76
C SER A 113 -6.48 2.29 -20.48
N GLY A 114 -5.45 1.62 -19.96
CA GLY A 114 -4.09 1.61 -20.49
C GLY A 114 -3.28 2.89 -20.26
N ASN A 115 -3.91 4.03 -19.93
CA ASN A 115 -3.25 5.33 -19.72
C ASN A 115 -3.54 5.97 -18.36
N ASN A 116 -4.19 5.22 -17.45
CA ASN A 116 -4.54 5.67 -16.10
C ASN A 116 -5.57 6.83 -16.06
N LEU A 117 -6.35 7.01 -17.14
CA LEU A 117 -7.42 8.00 -17.24
C LEU A 117 -8.80 7.30 -17.33
N GLY A 118 -9.87 8.02 -17.02
CA GLY A 118 -11.24 7.54 -17.17
C GLY A 118 -12.25 8.33 -16.34
N PRO A 119 -13.55 8.02 -16.43
CA PRO A 119 -14.54 8.62 -15.54
C PRO A 119 -14.16 8.42 -14.07
N GLY A 120 -13.98 9.52 -13.35
CA GLY A 120 -13.56 9.51 -11.93
C GLY A 120 -12.05 9.47 -11.68
N THR A 121 -11.21 9.31 -12.72
CA THR A 121 -9.75 9.23 -12.60
C THR A 121 -9.04 10.18 -13.60
N PRO A 122 -8.14 11.07 -13.15
CA PRO A 122 -7.77 11.33 -11.76
C PRO A 122 -8.85 12.11 -10.98
N VAL A 123 -8.74 12.10 -9.66
CA VAL A 123 -9.50 13.02 -8.80
C VAL A 123 -8.79 14.37 -8.80
N ILE A 124 -9.47 15.44 -9.23
CA ILE A 124 -8.91 16.80 -9.22
C ILE A 124 -9.88 17.72 -8.49
N LYS A 125 -9.40 18.34 -7.42
CA LYS A 125 -10.15 19.33 -6.64
C LYS A 125 -9.52 20.69 -6.79
N PHE A 126 -10.29 21.63 -7.33
CA PHE A 126 -9.88 23.01 -7.48
C PHE A 126 -10.45 23.88 -6.37
N GLU A 127 -9.62 24.77 -5.86
CA GLU A 127 -10.01 25.89 -5.00
C GLU A 127 -9.36 27.17 -5.55
N GLN A 128 -10.05 28.30 -5.42
CA GLN A 128 -9.46 29.60 -5.77
C GLN A 128 -9.05 30.34 -4.51
N TRP A 129 -7.97 31.11 -4.62
CA TRP A 129 -7.47 31.96 -3.54
C TRP A 129 -6.94 33.29 -4.06
N GLU A 130 -6.64 34.22 -3.15
CA GLU A 130 -6.12 35.55 -3.46
C GLU A 130 -4.59 35.61 -3.57
N LYS A 131 -3.91 34.46 -3.51
CA LYS A 131 -2.46 34.40 -3.76
C LYS A 131 -2.17 34.45 -5.26
N ASP A 132 -0.93 34.79 -5.59
CA ASP A 132 -0.44 35.01 -6.95
C ASP A 132 0.24 33.78 -7.58
N TYR A 133 0.16 32.62 -6.94
CA TYR A 133 0.73 31.36 -7.42
C TYR A 133 -0.28 30.21 -7.41
N ILE A 134 -0.03 29.20 -8.24
CA ILE A 134 -0.76 27.92 -8.21
C ILE A 134 -0.07 27.01 -7.19
N ASP A 135 -0.81 26.41 -6.26
CA ASP A 135 -0.32 25.34 -5.37
C ASP A 135 -0.94 24.03 -5.84
N ALA A 136 -0.10 23.16 -6.41
CA ALA A 136 -0.50 21.87 -6.93
C ALA A 136 0.05 20.76 -6.03
N ARG A 137 -0.85 20.06 -5.34
CA ARG A 137 -0.49 18.92 -4.48
C ARG A 137 -1.04 17.64 -5.06
N LEU A 138 -0.27 16.58 -4.93
CA LEU A 138 -0.61 15.24 -5.40
C LEU A 138 -0.40 14.24 -4.27
N ILE A 139 -1.36 13.33 -4.09
CA ILE A 139 -1.17 12.09 -3.35
C ILE A 139 -1.51 10.91 -4.25
N LEU A 140 -0.63 9.91 -4.28
CA LEU A 140 -0.78 8.67 -5.05
C LEU A 140 -1.17 7.51 -4.12
N LYS A 141 -2.46 7.41 -3.83
CA LYS A 141 -3.00 6.50 -2.81
C LYS A 141 -3.29 5.12 -3.39
N GLY A 142 -2.60 4.09 -2.91
CA GLY A 142 -2.77 2.71 -3.36
C GLY A 142 -4.15 2.14 -3.03
N GLY A 143 -4.66 1.23 -3.88
CA GLY A 143 -5.95 0.57 -3.67
C GLY A 143 -5.97 -0.28 -2.38
N GLY A 144 -4.84 -0.89 -2.03
CA GLY A 144 -4.72 -1.68 -0.80
C GLY A 144 -4.99 -0.87 0.48
N CYS A 145 -4.46 0.36 0.58
CA CYS A 145 -4.76 1.23 1.71
C CYS A 145 -6.12 1.94 1.59
N GLU A 146 -6.58 2.22 0.36
CA GLU A 146 -7.92 2.78 0.14
C GLU A 146 -9.02 1.84 0.67
N ASN A 147 -8.83 0.52 0.50
CA ASN A 147 -9.73 -0.52 1.01
C ASN A 147 -9.70 -0.68 2.55
N LYS A 148 -8.82 0.05 3.25
CA LYS A 148 -8.73 0.08 4.72
C LYS A 148 -9.33 1.35 5.32
N ASN A 149 -9.88 2.24 4.49
CA ASN A 149 -10.65 3.37 4.98
C ASN A 149 -11.93 2.88 5.68
N ILE A 150 -12.33 3.56 6.75
CA ILE A 150 -13.55 3.23 7.50
C ILE A 150 -14.24 4.51 7.99
N GLN A 151 -15.56 4.50 8.06
CA GLN A 151 -16.35 5.59 8.62
C GLN A 151 -17.36 5.06 9.61
N TYR A 152 -17.26 5.54 10.84
CA TYR A 152 -18.13 5.17 11.94
C TYR A 152 -19.31 6.14 12.04
N SER A 153 -20.48 5.60 12.36
CA SER A 153 -21.68 6.37 12.73
C SER A 153 -21.88 6.29 14.23
N LEU A 154 -21.63 7.38 14.96
CA LEU A 154 -21.69 7.38 16.42
C LEU A 154 -23.08 7.75 16.97
N PRO A 155 -23.52 7.11 18.08
CA PRO A 155 -22.79 6.08 18.83
C PRO A 155 -22.82 4.70 18.13
N CYS A 156 -21.79 3.88 18.35
CA CYS A 156 -21.76 2.49 17.90
C CYS A 156 -21.08 1.59 18.95
N GLU A 157 -21.22 0.28 18.80
CA GLU A 157 -20.44 -0.70 19.55
C GLU A 157 -19.22 -1.11 18.72
N LEU A 158 -18.06 -1.16 19.35
CA LEU A 158 -16.80 -1.55 18.72
C LEU A 158 -16.27 -2.80 19.40
N GLU A 159 -15.82 -3.76 18.60
CA GLU A 159 -15.21 -4.99 19.08
C GLU A 159 -14.00 -4.65 19.98
N GLY A 160 -13.88 -5.34 21.12
CA GLY A 160 -12.84 -5.10 22.13
C GLY A 160 -13.05 -3.83 22.98
N LEU A 161 -13.65 -2.77 22.44
CA LEU A 161 -13.72 -1.44 23.10
C LEU A 161 -15.10 -1.07 23.67
N GLY A 162 -16.14 -1.82 23.30
CA GLY A 162 -17.53 -1.56 23.68
C GLY A 162 -18.06 -0.26 23.08
N ARG A 163 -18.95 0.42 23.82
CA ARG A 163 -19.64 1.61 23.33
C ARG A 163 -18.69 2.76 23.06
N ALA A 164 -18.79 3.31 21.85
CA ALA A 164 -18.21 4.58 21.43
C ALA A 164 -19.31 5.66 21.42
N GLY A 165 -19.12 6.70 22.25
CA GLY A 165 -20.04 7.84 22.41
C GLY A 165 -19.92 8.88 21.30
N ARG A 166 -20.60 10.03 21.47
CA ARG A 166 -20.51 11.20 20.58
C ARG A 166 -19.59 12.26 21.17
N ASP A 167 -18.42 11.82 21.59
CA ASP A 167 -17.45 12.56 22.39
C ASP A 167 -16.02 12.17 21.98
N LEU A 168 -15.02 12.83 22.56
CA LEU A 168 -13.60 12.59 22.24
C LEU A 168 -13.16 11.17 22.56
N GLU A 169 -13.75 10.56 23.58
CA GLU A 169 -13.51 9.19 23.98
C GLU A 169 -14.06 8.18 22.95
N GLY A 170 -15.27 8.39 22.45
CA GLY A 170 -15.82 7.61 21.33
C GLY A 170 -14.97 7.72 20.07
N ILE A 171 -14.43 8.92 19.79
CA ILE A 171 -13.49 9.12 18.67
C ILE A 171 -12.20 8.33 18.90
N ARG A 172 -11.56 8.44 20.07
CA ARG A 172 -10.36 7.66 20.43
C ARG A 172 -10.56 6.17 20.16
N LYS A 173 -11.69 5.61 20.61
CA LYS A 173 -12.02 4.20 20.39
C LYS A 173 -12.15 3.86 18.90
N CYS A 174 -12.80 4.73 18.11
CA CYS A 174 -12.88 4.56 16.66
C CYS A 174 -11.50 4.50 16.00
N LEU A 175 -10.56 5.35 16.43
CA LEU A 175 -9.23 5.41 15.82
C LEU A 175 -8.39 4.18 16.14
N LEU A 176 -8.37 3.73 17.40
CA LEU A 176 -7.68 2.48 17.78
C LEU A 176 -8.28 1.27 17.08
N HIS A 177 -9.61 1.19 17.02
CA HIS A 177 -10.31 0.14 16.31
C HIS A 177 -10.05 0.18 14.80
N ALA A 178 -9.93 1.36 14.18
CA ALA A 178 -9.58 1.46 12.77
C ALA A 178 -8.17 0.92 12.47
N VAL A 179 -7.19 1.17 13.34
CA VAL A 179 -5.85 0.60 13.20
C VAL A 179 -5.87 -0.92 13.39
N TYR A 180 -6.60 -1.41 14.39
CA TYR A 180 -6.83 -2.84 14.58
C TYR A 180 -7.44 -3.49 13.34
N GLN A 181 -8.54 -2.95 12.81
CA GLN A 181 -9.20 -3.49 11.59
C GLN A 181 -8.30 -3.45 10.34
N ALA A 182 -7.34 -2.52 10.28
CA ALA A 182 -6.42 -2.44 9.15
C ALA A 182 -5.37 -3.59 9.18
N GLN A 183 -4.98 -4.06 10.37
CA GLN A 183 -3.91 -5.05 10.58
C GLN A 183 -2.68 -4.74 9.69
N GLY A 184 -2.06 -5.77 9.10
CA GLY A 184 -1.03 -5.65 8.07
C GLY A 184 -1.55 -5.45 6.64
N GLN A 185 -2.87 -5.50 6.42
CA GLN A 185 -3.47 -5.59 5.08
C GLN A 185 -3.28 -4.30 4.25
N GLY A 186 -3.12 -3.17 4.93
CA GLY A 186 -2.84 -1.87 4.33
C GLY A 186 -1.36 -1.57 4.05
N CYS A 187 -0.44 -2.54 4.19
CA CYS A 187 1.02 -2.31 4.23
C CYS A 187 1.43 -1.40 5.39
N SER A 188 1.17 -1.85 6.62
CA SER A 188 1.74 -1.23 7.82
C SER A 188 3.29 -1.29 7.76
N ALA A 189 4.03 -0.38 8.39
CA ALA A 189 3.56 0.71 9.23
C ALA A 189 2.85 1.83 8.45
N GLY A 190 1.62 2.17 8.83
CA GLY A 190 0.75 3.09 8.08
C GLY A 190 0.66 4.49 8.68
N VAL A 191 -0.13 5.37 8.06
CA VAL A 191 -0.52 6.68 8.59
C VAL A 191 -2.03 6.81 8.48
N ILE A 192 -2.69 7.40 9.48
CA ILE A 192 -4.11 7.69 9.40
C ILE A 192 -4.38 9.19 9.33
N GLY A 193 -5.18 9.59 8.35
CA GLY A 193 -5.84 10.89 8.31
C GLY A 193 -7.26 10.73 8.83
N VAL A 194 -7.73 11.66 9.65
CA VAL A 194 -9.02 11.54 10.36
C VAL A 194 -9.86 12.80 10.13
N GLY A 195 -11.14 12.59 9.81
CA GLY A 195 -12.15 13.63 9.75
C GLY A 195 -13.24 13.38 10.78
N ILE A 196 -13.38 14.29 11.75
CA ILE A 196 -14.47 14.30 12.73
C ILE A 196 -15.58 15.22 12.21
N GLY A 197 -16.81 14.72 12.16
CA GLY A 197 -17.97 15.48 11.68
C GLY A 197 -18.15 15.42 10.15
N GLY A 198 -18.74 16.46 9.57
CA GLY A 198 -19.19 16.45 8.18
C GLY A 198 -20.34 15.50 7.90
N ASP A 199 -20.58 15.25 6.62
CA ASP A 199 -21.45 14.21 6.08
C ASP A 199 -20.63 13.00 5.61
N ARG A 200 -21.28 12.03 4.97
CA ARG A 200 -20.65 10.80 4.47
C ARG A 200 -19.46 11.06 3.54
N THR A 201 -19.56 12.10 2.70
CA THR A 201 -18.55 12.48 1.71
C THR A 201 -17.55 13.48 2.28
N SER A 202 -18.02 14.57 2.90
CA SER A 202 -17.14 15.62 3.42
C SER A 202 -16.26 15.14 4.59
N GLY A 203 -16.71 14.15 5.37
CA GLY A 203 -15.88 13.51 6.40
C GLY A 203 -14.67 12.76 5.82
N TYR A 204 -14.86 12.01 4.73
CA TYR A 204 -13.74 11.34 4.04
C TYR A 204 -12.84 12.34 3.31
N GLU A 205 -13.41 13.39 2.74
CA GLU A 205 -12.61 14.48 2.17
C GLU A 205 -11.72 15.13 3.21
N LEU A 206 -12.24 15.43 4.41
CA LEU A 206 -11.45 15.96 5.50
C LEU A 206 -10.35 14.99 5.95
N ALA A 207 -10.69 13.71 6.12
CA ALA A 207 -9.73 12.66 6.48
C ALA A 207 -8.58 12.56 5.46
N LYS A 208 -8.90 12.57 4.16
CA LYS A 208 -7.90 12.58 3.08
C LYS A 208 -7.11 13.89 3.03
N ASN A 209 -7.73 15.03 3.36
CA ASN A 209 -7.03 16.31 3.46
C ASN A 209 -5.99 16.32 4.59
N GLN A 210 -6.25 15.63 5.70
CA GLN A 210 -5.25 15.50 6.78
C GLN A 210 -3.99 14.76 6.32
N LEU A 211 -4.10 13.91 5.29
CA LEU A 211 -2.93 13.26 4.69
C LEU A 211 -2.05 14.22 3.86
N PHE A 212 -2.35 15.51 3.76
CA PHE A 212 -1.44 16.52 3.19
C PHE A 212 -0.64 17.28 4.24
N ARG A 213 -0.87 17.05 5.54
CA ARG A 213 -0.05 17.59 6.63
C ARG A 213 1.32 16.89 6.68
N THR A 214 2.34 17.55 7.21
CA THR A 214 3.61 16.87 7.51
C THR A 214 3.47 16.05 8.78
N LEU A 215 4.22 14.96 8.90
CA LEU A 215 4.16 14.07 10.06
C LEU A 215 4.66 14.76 11.34
N ASP A 216 5.56 15.72 11.21
CA ASP A 216 6.14 16.52 12.29
C ASP A 216 5.33 17.78 12.64
N ASP A 217 4.24 18.08 11.95
CA ASP A 217 3.39 19.22 12.35
C ASP A 217 2.63 18.98 13.65
N VAL A 218 2.16 20.08 14.24
CA VAL A 218 1.37 20.11 15.46
C VAL A 218 -0.07 20.53 15.13
N ASN A 219 -1.06 19.83 15.68
CA ASN A 219 -2.45 20.22 15.51
C ASN A 219 -2.72 21.57 16.21
N PRO A 220 -3.33 22.56 15.54
CA PRO A 220 -3.64 23.85 16.17
C PRO A 220 -4.72 23.76 17.26
N ILE A 221 -5.48 22.67 17.32
CA ILE A 221 -6.48 22.41 18.37
C ILE A 221 -5.85 21.50 19.43
N PRO A 222 -5.59 21.99 20.67
CA PRO A 222 -4.87 21.23 21.70
C PRO A 222 -5.47 19.87 22.02
N GLU A 223 -6.79 19.75 22.07
CA GLU A 223 -7.49 18.49 22.33
C GLU A 223 -7.26 17.46 21.21
N LEU A 224 -7.16 17.92 19.96
CA LEU A 224 -6.86 17.04 18.83
C LEU A 224 -5.38 16.70 18.76
N GLN A 225 -4.47 17.60 19.15
CA GLN A 225 -3.05 17.29 19.31
C GLN A 225 -2.86 16.15 20.31
N GLN A 226 -3.46 16.27 21.50
CA GLN A 226 -3.37 15.24 22.53
C GLN A 226 -3.93 13.89 22.04
N LEU A 227 -5.00 13.93 21.24
CA LEU A 227 -5.57 12.72 20.64
C LEU A 227 -4.67 12.12 19.55
N GLU A 228 -4.05 12.93 18.68
CA GLU A 228 -3.06 12.49 17.68
C GLU A 228 -1.91 11.74 18.34
N GLU A 229 -1.30 12.34 19.37
CA GLU A 229 -0.19 11.78 20.15
C GLU A 229 -0.60 10.47 20.85
N TYR A 230 -1.75 10.49 21.54
CA TYR A 230 -2.26 9.32 22.24
C TYR A 230 -2.49 8.14 21.28
N VAL A 231 -3.10 8.38 20.13
CA VAL A 231 -3.39 7.31 19.15
C VAL A 231 -2.10 6.78 18.55
N LEU A 232 -1.15 7.64 18.18
CA LEU A 232 0.14 7.21 17.65
C LEU A 232 0.91 6.33 18.63
N GLU A 233 0.95 6.71 19.91
CA GLU A 233 1.63 5.93 20.94
C GLU A 233 0.93 4.58 21.17
N ASN A 234 -0.39 4.59 21.37
CA ASN A 234 -1.12 3.42 21.87
C ASN A 234 -1.55 2.45 20.78
N ALA A 235 -1.74 2.90 19.53
CA ALA A 235 -1.98 1.99 18.40
C ALA A 235 -0.77 1.07 18.15
N ASN A 236 0.45 1.57 18.39
CA ASN A 236 1.67 0.77 18.29
C ASN A 236 1.77 -0.31 19.39
N LYS A 237 1.19 -0.06 20.58
CA LYS A 237 1.15 -1.03 21.68
C LYS A 237 0.28 -2.26 21.38
N LEU A 238 -0.58 -2.21 20.36
CA LEU A 238 -1.33 -3.38 19.89
C LEU A 238 -0.40 -4.49 19.38
N GLY A 239 0.85 -4.15 19.01
CA GLY A 239 1.86 -5.12 18.61
C GLY A 239 1.56 -5.83 17.30
N ILE A 240 0.77 -5.22 16.41
CA ILE A 240 0.46 -5.73 15.07
C ILE A 240 1.73 -5.75 14.21
N GLY A 241 2.57 -4.72 14.36
CA GLY A 241 3.86 -4.61 13.70
C GLY A 241 3.79 -4.26 12.22
N THR A 242 4.96 -4.14 11.61
CA THR A 242 5.10 -3.83 10.19
C THR A 242 4.66 -5.04 9.38
N MET A 243 3.89 -4.82 8.31
CA MET A 243 3.23 -5.85 7.50
C MET A 243 2.28 -6.80 8.25
N GLY A 244 1.99 -6.57 9.54
CA GLY A 244 1.19 -7.49 10.37
C GLY A 244 1.99 -8.69 10.89
N PHE A 245 3.32 -8.58 11.01
CA PHE A 245 4.18 -9.70 11.43
C PHE A 245 4.40 -9.82 12.95
N GLY A 246 3.74 -8.96 13.73
CA GLY A 246 4.11 -8.66 15.10
C GLY A 246 5.31 -7.71 15.16
N GLY A 247 5.35 -6.81 16.14
CA GLY A 247 6.47 -5.87 16.33
C GLY A 247 6.04 -4.55 16.95
N GLU A 248 6.97 -3.62 17.02
CA GLU A 248 6.81 -2.34 17.72
C GLU A 248 6.13 -1.27 16.86
N THR A 249 6.28 -1.33 15.52
CA THR A 249 5.78 -0.27 14.64
C THR A 249 4.64 -0.74 13.74
N THR A 250 3.43 -0.26 14.03
CA THR A 250 2.20 -0.43 13.23
C THR A 250 1.75 0.87 12.55
N LEU A 251 1.95 2.01 13.21
CA LEU A 251 1.53 3.34 12.77
C LEU A 251 2.69 4.34 12.89
N LEU A 252 2.92 5.09 11.81
CA LEU A 252 3.93 6.14 11.67
C LEU A 252 3.36 7.53 11.95
N GLY A 253 2.03 7.71 11.87
CA GLY A 253 1.41 9.02 12.09
C GLY A 253 -0.11 8.99 12.20
N CYS A 254 -0.64 9.99 12.90
CA CYS A 254 -2.07 10.26 13.04
C CYS A 254 -2.29 11.76 12.84
N LYS A 255 -3.17 12.16 11.92
CA LYS A 255 -3.49 13.57 11.65
C LYS A 255 -5.01 13.76 11.62
N ILE A 256 -5.53 14.61 12.49
CA ILE A 256 -6.95 14.76 12.79
C ILE A 256 -7.43 16.17 12.42
N GLY A 257 -8.53 16.23 11.67
CA GLY A 257 -9.28 17.44 11.40
C GLY A 257 -10.71 17.32 11.91
N VAL A 258 -11.35 18.47 12.10
CA VAL A 258 -12.76 18.55 12.51
C VAL A 258 -13.55 19.49 11.61
N TYR A 259 -14.78 19.09 11.29
CA TYR A 259 -15.81 19.92 10.68
C TYR A 259 -17.06 19.97 11.56
N ASN A 260 -17.87 21.00 11.32
CA ASN A 260 -19.25 21.02 11.77
C ASN A 260 -20.01 19.82 11.17
N ARG A 261 -21.10 19.43 11.84
CA ARG A 261 -21.93 18.29 11.47
C ARG A 261 -23.40 18.61 11.63
N LEU A 262 -24.25 17.88 10.92
CA LEU A 262 -25.69 17.91 11.21
C LEU A 262 -25.93 17.39 12.63
N PRO A 263 -26.82 17.99 13.44
CA PRO A 263 -27.03 17.59 14.83
C PRO A 263 -27.34 16.09 15.01
N ALA A 264 -28.10 15.51 14.07
CA ALA A 264 -28.48 14.10 14.05
C ALA A 264 -27.37 13.14 13.60
N SER A 265 -26.29 13.65 12.98
CA SER A 265 -25.20 12.85 12.43
C SER A 265 -23.90 13.09 13.21
N PHE A 266 -23.18 12.02 13.50
CA PHE A 266 -21.83 12.10 14.08
C PHE A 266 -20.97 11.05 13.39
N TYR A 267 -20.17 11.48 12.42
CA TYR A 267 -19.28 10.60 11.68
C TYR A 267 -17.84 10.79 12.13
N VAL A 268 -17.10 9.68 12.17
CA VAL A 268 -15.64 9.66 12.30
C VAL A 268 -15.12 8.89 11.09
N SER A 269 -14.52 9.61 10.14
CA SER A 269 -13.91 9.05 8.95
C SER A 269 -12.42 8.86 9.16
N VAL A 270 -11.91 7.67 8.88
CA VAL A 270 -10.48 7.34 8.92
C VAL A 270 -10.04 6.97 7.52
N ALA A 271 -9.09 7.74 6.99
CA ALA A 271 -8.38 7.46 5.75
C ALA A 271 -7.03 6.83 6.07
N TYR A 272 -6.89 5.52 5.86
CA TYR A 272 -5.66 4.79 6.10
C TYR A 272 -4.71 4.94 4.92
N ASN A 273 -3.43 5.20 5.17
CA ASN A 273 -2.39 5.31 4.16
C ASN A 273 -1.25 4.34 4.47
N CYS A 274 -0.73 3.65 3.45
CA CYS A 274 0.41 2.75 3.60
C CYS A 274 1.72 3.51 3.87
N TRP A 275 2.77 2.77 4.23
CA TRP A 275 4.14 3.33 4.35
C TRP A 275 4.63 3.97 3.05
N ALA A 276 4.16 3.50 1.89
CA ALA A 276 4.44 4.09 0.58
C ALA A 276 3.62 5.40 0.42
N TYR A 277 3.88 6.34 1.33
CA TYR A 277 3.15 7.57 1.54
C TYR A 277 3.60 8.66 0.58
N ARG A 278 3.28 8.40 -0.67
CA ARG A 278 3.58 9.22 -1.84
C ARG A 278 2.67 10.44 -1.89
N ARG A 279 3.11 11.54 -1.30
CA ARG A 279 2.53 12.87 -1.49
C ARG A 279 3.61 13.86 -1.80
N LEU A 280 3.40 14.78 -2.73
CA LEU A 280 4.26 15.95 -2.90
C LEU A 280 3.41 17.13 -3.34
N GLY A 281 4.03 18.29 -3.43
CA GLY A 281 3.41 19.44 -4.07
C GLY A 281 4.44 20.41 -4.59
N VAL A 282 3.98 21.31 -5.43
CA VAL A 282 4.78 22.38 -6.01
C VAL A 282 3.99 23.68 -6.03
N THR A 283 4.68 24.80 -5.86
CA THR A 283 4.18 26.12 -6.22
C THR A 283 4.56 26.40 -7.68
N ILE A 284 3.65 26.97 -8.46
CA ILE A 284 3.84 27.19 -9.90
C ILE A 284 3.46 28.62 -10.26
N HIS A 285 4.32 29.27 -11.05
CA HIS A 285 4.03 30.60 -11.59
C HIS A 285 2.86 30.53 -12.58
N PRO A 286 1.76 31.29 -12.39
CA PRO A 286 0.52 31.11 -13.15
C PRO A 286 0.66 31.45 -14.64
N GLU A 287 1.55 32.41 -14.98
CA GLU A 287 1.75 32.82 -16.38
C GLU A 287 2.75 31.92 -17.14
N THR A 288 3.93 31.67 -16.56
CA THR A 288 4.98 30.88 -17.24
C THR A 288 4.73 29.38 -17.15
N GLY A 289 4.09 28.91 -16.07
CA GLY A 289 3.89 27.50 -15.76
C GLY A 289 5.11 26.82 -15.13
N ASP A 290 6.13 27.57 -14.73
CA ASP A 290 7.35 27.05 -14.11
C ASP A 290 7.13 26.71 -12.62
N ILE A 291 7.72 25.61 -12.15
CA ILE A 291 7.82 25.31 -10.71
C ILE A 291 8.68 26.39 -10.05
N MET A 292 8.18 26.96 -8.95
CA MET A 292 8.91 27.91 -8.11
C MET A 292 9.52 27.20 -6.92
N ASP A 293 8.72 26.42 -6.18
CA ASP A 293 9.16 25.69 -4.99
C ASP A 293 8.57 24.28 -4.96
N TRP A 294 9.30 23.37 -4.32
CA TRP A 294 8.82 22.04 -3.94
C TRP A 294 8.39 22.01 -2.48
N LEU A 295 7.20 21.46 -2.23
CA LEU A 295 6.68 21.21 -0.89
C LEU A 295 7.20 19.87 -0.35
N TYR A 296 7.28 19.74 0.97
CA TYR A 296 7.69 18.52 1.69
C TYR A 296 9.17 18.11 1.53
N GLN A 297 10.01 19.01 1.04
CA GLN A 297 11.44 18.80 0.79
C GLN A 297 12.35 19.41 1.86
N GLU A 298 11.80 19.84 3.00
CA GLU A 298 12.54 20.50 4.07
C GLU A 298 13.28 19.49 5.00
N GLY A 299 14.46 19.90 5.47
CA GLY A 299 15.32 19.13 6.37
C GLY A 299 16.31 18.20 5.67
N GLU A 300 17.09 17.48 6.48
CA GLU A 300 18.06 16.47 6.02
C GLU A 300 17.34 15.18 5.60
N ASP A 301 17.91 14.49 4.60
CA ASP A 301 17.51 13.12 4.27
C ASP A 301 18.29 12.16 5.17
N THR A 302 17.58 11.37 5.97
CA THR A 302 18.16 10.54 7.04
C THR A 302 18.14 9.05 6.71
N LEU A 303 17.78 8.65 5.48
CA LEU A 303 17.83 7.24 5.09
C LEU A 303 19.29 6.82 4.86
N GLU A 304 19.94 6.37 5.92
CA GLU A 304 21.32 5.87 5.88
C GLU A 304 21.43 4.52 5.15
N GLN A 305 22.52 4.35 4.41
CA GLN A 305 22.89 3.08 3.79
C GLN A 305 23.62 2.21 4.81
N GLU A 306 23.04 1.06 5.13
CA GLU A 306 23.77 -0.01 5.82
C GLU A 306 23.73 -1.29 5.01
N ALA A 307 24.82 -2.07 5.10
CA ALA A 307 24.88 -3.42 4.59
C ALA A 307 23.76 -4.24 5.23
N GLN A 308 23.14 -5.15 4.45
CA GLN A 308 22.16 -6.10 4.98
C GLN A 308 22.67 -6.70 6.30
N GLU A 309 22.00 -6.37 7.41
CA GLU A 309 22.25 -7.06 8.66
C GLU A 309 22.02 -8.55 8.40
N LYS A 310 23.08 -9.33 8.57
CA LYS A 310 22.97 -10.79 8.56
C LYS A 310 22.16 -11.18 9.78
N THR A 311 20.86 -11.34 9.59
CA THR A 311 20.02 -12.05 10.56
C THR A 311 20.64 -13.43 10.82
N GLU A 312 20.88 -13.77 12.08
CA GLU A 312 21.27 -15.11 12.52
C GLU A 312 20.16 -16.16 12.33
N GLN A 313 19.02 -15.77 11.72
CA GLN A 313 17.94 -16.68 11.39
C GLN A 313 18.36 -17.64 10.27
N ARG A 314 17.91 -18.90 10.40
CA ARG A 314 18.07 -19.94 9.39
C ARG A 314 17.38 -19.52 8.09
N GLU A 315 18.15 -19.10 7.09
CA GLU A 315 17.64 -18.79 5.76
C GLU A 315 17.36 -20.11 5.01
N ILE A 316 16.10 -20.36 4.66
CA ILE A 316 15.67 -21.56 3.93
C ILE A 316 15.59 -21.22 2.45
N VAL A 317 16.41 -21.88 1.63
CA VAL A 317 16.43 -21.65 0.18
C VAL A 317 15.65 -22.74 -0.54
N LEU A 318 14.71 -22.34 -1.39
CA LEU A 318 13.88 -23.23 -2.19
C LEU A 318 14.10 -22.97 -3.69
N GLN A 319 14.03 -24.04 -4.48
CA GLN A 319 14.15 -24.00 -5.93
C GLN A 319 12.84 -24.50 -6.53
N ALA A 320 12.16 -23.68 -7.33
CA ALA A 320 10.98 -24.10 -8.07
C ALA A 320 11.37 -24.94 -9.30
N PRO A 321 10.65 -26.04 -9.62
CA PRO A 321 9.48 -26.56 -8.89
C PRO A 321 9.82 -27.16 -7.52
N ILE A 322 9.02 -26.81 -6.50
CA ILE A 322 9.19 -27.17 -5.08
C ILE A 322 8.40 -28.46 -4.78
N THR A 323 9.00 -29.39 -4.04
CA THR A 323 8.32 -30.64 -3.67
C THR A 323 7.42 -30.47 -2.43
N GLU A 324 6.46 -31.37 -2.26
CA GLU A 324 5.60 -31.38 -1.07
C GLU A 324 6.41 -31.54 0.22
N GLU A 325 7.43 -32.40 0.20
CA GLU A 325 8.28 -32.68 1.36
C GLU A 325 8.98 -31.42 1.83
N GLN A 326 9.55 -30.64 0.89
CA GLN A 326 10.20 -29.37 1.20
C GLN A 326 9.21 -28.36 1.81
N ILE A 327 7.98 -28.30 1.31
CA ILE A 327 6.94 -27.42 1.87
C ILE A 327 6.58 -27.83 3.29
N ARG A 328 6.43 -29.13 3.55
CA ARG A 328 6.04 -29.64 4.88
C ARG A 328 7.11 -29.44 5.95
N GLU A 329 8.36 -29.16 5.56
CA GLU A 329 9.42 -28.76 6.49
C GLU A 329 9.26 -27.32 7.01
N LEU A 330 8.56 -26.46 6.26
CA LEU A 330 8.38 -25.05 6.63
C LEU A 330 7.44 -24.89 7.83
N ARG A 331 7.66 -23.82 8.60
CA ARG A 331 6.81 -23.40 9.71
C ARG A 331 6.50 -21.91 9.62
N VAL A 332 5.35 -21.52 10.17
CA VAL A 332 5.01 -20.10 10.34
C VAL A 332 6.15 -19.34 11.02
N GLY A 333 6.54 -18.22 10.42
CA GLY A 333 7.61 -17.35 10.88
C GLY A 333 8.95 -17.57 10.19
N ASP A 334 9.13 -18.67 9.46
CA ASP A 334 10.33 -18.90 8.65
C ASP A 334 10.49 -17.84 7.57
N VAL A 335 11.75 -17.48 7.27
CA VAL A 335 12.11 -16.63 6.13
C VAL A 335 12.67 -17.51 5.04
N VAL A 336 12.03 -17.47 3.87
CA VAL A 336 12.40 -18.28 2.71
C VAL A 336 12.93 -17.41 1.58
N THR A 337 13.89 -17.95 0.85
CA THR A 337 14.45 -17.37 -0.38
C THR A 337 14.13 -18.32 -1.54
N ILE A 338 13.44 -17.82 -2.56
CA ILE A 338 12.97 -18.63 -3.69
C ILE A 338 13.74 -18.27 -4.96
N ASN A 339 14.16 -19.31 -5.67
CA ASN A 339 14.77 -19.27 -6.99
C ASN A 339 13.95 -20.13 -7.97
N GLY A 340 13.99 -19.80 -9.27
CA GLY A 340 13.35 -20.60 -10.33
C GLY A 340 12.23 -19.87 -11.06
N MET A 341 11.23 -20.62 -11.53
CA MET A 341 10.07 -20.06 -12.22
C MET A 341 9.00 -19.61 -11.24
N MET A 342 8.36 -18.49 -11.55
CA MET A 342 7.25 -17.92 -10.81
C MET A 342 6.25 -17.32 -11.81
N TYR A 343 4.97 -17.44 -11.52
CA TYR A 343 3.88 -17.02 -12.41
C TYR A 343 3.01 -16.00 -11.71
N THR A 344 2.75 -14.85 -12.33
CA THR A 344 1.82 -13.90 -11.73
C THR A 344 0.38 -14.35 -11.94
N GLY A 345 -0.48 -14.16 -10.95
CA GLY A 345 -1.90 -14.44 -11.06
C GLY A 345 -2.69 -13.66 -10.02
N ARG A 346 -3.75 -12.98 -10.47
CA ARG A 346 -4.64 -12.18 -9.62
C ARG A 346 -6.10 -12.49 -9.93
N ASP A 347 -6.99 -11.55 -9.66
CA ASP A 347 -8.44 -11.66 -9.74
C ASP A 347 -8.91 -12.30 -11.07
N ALA A 348 -8.43 -11.84 -12.24
CA ALA A 348 -8.87 -12.36 -13.53
C ALA A 348 -8.34 -13.78 -13.83
N ILE A 349 -7.06 -14.03 -13.54
CA ILE A 349 -6.42 -15.34 -13.76
C ILE A 349 -7.04 -16.40 -12.87
N HIS A 350 -7.24 -16.12 -11.58
CA HIS A 350 -7.84 -17.06 -10.65
C HIS A 350 -9.24 -17.46 -11.10
N LYS A 351 -10.06 -16.47 -11.48
CA LYS A 351 -11.40 -16.72 -12.02
C LYS A 351 -11.35 -17.55 -13.30
N HIS A 352 -10.43 -17.26 -14.21
CA HIS A 352 -10.29 -18.02 -15.45
C HIS A 352 -9.89 -19.49 -15.22
N LEU A 353 -8.93 -19.72 -14.31
CA LEU A 353 -8.38 -21.03 -14.01
C LEU A 353 -9.35 -21.97 -13.26
N MET A 354 -10.42 -21.44 -12.66
CA MET A 354 -11.50 -22.27 -12.12
C MET A 354 -12.12 -23.13 -13.23
N ASP A 355 -12.48 -22.50 -14.34
CA ASP A 355 -13.28 -23.13 -15.40
C ASP A 355 -12.42 -23.67 -16.57
N ASN A 356 -11.14 -23.30 -16.65
CA ASN A 356 -10.26 -23.60 -17.78
C ASN A 356 -8.94 -24.23 -17.32
N ASP A 357 -8.21 -24.87 -18.22
CA ASP A 357 -6.84 -25.35 -17.96
C ASP A 357 -5.81 -24.22 -18.03
N CYS A 358 -4.65 -24.44 -17.42
CA CYS A 358 -3.53 -23.51 -17.48
C CYS A 358 -2.68 -23.79 -18.74
N PRO A 359 -2.22 -22.77 -19.47
CA PRO A 359 -1.33 -22.96 -20.63
C PRO A 359 0.06 -23.50 -20.24
N VAL A 360 0.40 -23.46 -18.95
CA VAL A 360 1.66 -23.94 -18.39
C VAL A 360 1.44 -24.93 -17.25
N ASP A 361 2.41 -25.83 -17.05
CA ASP A 361 2.41 -26.74 -15.91
C ASP A 361 2.78 -26.00 -14.63
N LEU A 362 1.82 -25.88 -13.71
CA LEU A 362 2.00 -25.22 -12.41
C LEU A 362 2.33 -26.20 -11.28
N ASN A 363 2.52 -27.49 -11.58
CA ASN A 363 2.83 -28.49 -10.55
C ASN A 363 4.19 -28.20 -9.89
N GLY A 364 4.18 -28.01 -8.58
CA GLY A 364 5.38 -27.59 -7.82
C GLY A 364 5.73 -26.10 -7.98
N GLN A 365 4.98 -25.33 -8.78
CA GLN A 365 5.34 -23.94 -9.08
C GLN A 365 4.82 -22.96 -8.03
N VAL A 366 5.22 -21.71 -8.22
CA VAL A 366 4.90 -20.56 -7.38
C VAL A 366 3.92 -19.65 -8.12
N ILE A 367 2.77 -19.36 -7.52
CA ILE A 367 1.89 -18.27 -7.96
C ILE A 367 2.18 -17.01 -7.15
N TYR A 368 2.37 -15.88 -7.83
CA TYR A 368 2.61 -14.58 -7.24
C TYR A 368 1.46 -13.61 -7.51
N HIS A 369 0.80 -13.17 -6.44
CA HIS A 369 -0.26 -12.18 -6.53
C HIS A 369 0.38 -10.81 -6.74
N CYS A 370 0.61 -10.45 -8.00
CA CYS A 370 1.27 -9.22 -8.40
C CYS A 370 0.68 -8.72 -9.72
N GLY A 371 0.41 -7.43 -9.78
CA GLY A 371 0.17 -6.71 -11.03
C GLY A 371 1.37 -5.82 -11.30
N PRO A 372 2.37 -6.28 -12.06
CA PRO A 372 3.62 -5.54 -12.24
C PRO A 372 3.40 -4.26 -13.08
N VAL A 373 4.36 -3.35 -13.01
CA VAL A 373 4.55 -2.30 -14.01
C VAL A 373 5.51 -2.85 -15.05
N VAL A 374 5.05 -2.99 -16.29
CA VAL A 374 5.84 -3.57 -17.38
C VAL A 374 5.80 -2.63 -18.56
N VAL A 375 6.95 -2.42 -19.18
CA VAL A 375 7.09 -1.68 -20.45
C VAL A 375 7.87 -2.52 -21.45
N LYS A 376 7.71 -2.24 -22.73
CA LYS A 376 8.62 -2.77 -23.76
C LYS A 376 9.83 -1.84 -23.90
N ASP A 377 11.02 -2.42 -24.04
CA ASP A 377 12.21 -1.69 -24.47
C ASP A 377 12.22 -1.46 -25.99
N GLU A 378 13.28 -0.81 -26.48
CA GLU A 378 13.47 -0.51 -27.91
C GLU A 378 13.55 -1.77 -28.80
N ASN A 379 13.88 -2.93 -28.21
CA ASN A 379 13.96 -4.22 -28.89
C ASN A 379 12.68 -5.05 -28.71
N GLU A 380 11.59 -4.43 -28.24
CA GLU A 380 10.31 -5.04 -27.93
C GLU A 380 10.33 -6.10 -26.80
N ASN A 381 11.41 -6.16 -26.01
CA ASN A 381 11.48 -7.07 -24.86
C ASN A 381 10.74 -6.46 -23.66
N TRP A 382 10.08 -7.32 -22.88
CA TRP A 382 9.40 -6.92 -21.66
C TRP A 382 10.38 -6.61 -20.54
N GLN A 383 10.23 -5.43 -19.94
CA GLN A 383 11.02 -4.93 -18.82
C GLN A 383 10.11 -4.67 -17.62
N ILE A 384 10.38 -5.36 -16.51
CA ILE A 384 9.70 -5.11 -15.24
C ILE A 384 10.25 -3.83 -14.62
N LYS A 385 9.39 -2.82 -14.45
CA LYS A 385 9.71 -1.56 -13.77
C LYS A 385 9.39 -1.58 -12.28
N ALA A 386 8.44 -2.40 -11.85
CA ALA A 386 8.06 -2.57 -10.44
C ALA A 386 7.22 -3.84 -10.27
N ALA A 387 7.46 -4.65 -9.23
CA ALA A 387 6.75 -5.92 -9.05
C ALA A 387 6.54 -6.32 -7.58
N GLY A 388 5.89 -5.47 -6.78
CA GLY A 388 5.48 -5.81 -5.41
C GLY A 388 4.17 -6.61 -5.32
N PRO A 389 3.85 -7.20 -4.15
CA PRO A 389 2.65 -8.04 -3.99
C PRO A 389 1.37 -7.22 -3.86
N THR A 390 0.24 -7.83 -4.24
CA THR A 390 -1.13 -7.36 -3.95
C THR A 390 -1.75 -8.12 -2.78
N THR A 391 -2.82 -7.56 -2.21
CA THR A 391 -3.60 -8.16 -1.12
C THR A 391 -4.24 -9.46 -1.58
N SER A 392 -3.85 -10.59 -0.96
CA SER A 392 -4.22 -11.94 -1.41
C SER A 392 -5.60 -12.42 -1.00
N ILE A 393 -6.24 -11.75 -0.02
CA ILE A 393 -7.56 -12.17 0.45
C ILE A 393 -8.66 -12.08 -0.63
N ARG A 394 -8.42 -11.35 -1.73
CA ARG A 394 -9.42 -11.25 -2.82
C ARG A 394 -9.53 -12.53 -3.62
N GLU A 395 -8.47 -13.33 -3.61
CA GLU A 395 -8.30 -14.57 -4.34
C GLU A 395 -8.73 -15.79 -3.49
N GLU A 396 -9.08 -15.58 -2.21
CA GLU A 396 -9.60 -16.60 -1.29
C GLU A 396 -10.77 -17.44 -1.84
N PRO A 397 -11.71 -16.91 -2.65
CA PRO A 397 -12.77 -17.73 -3.23
C PRO A 397 -12.29 -18.82 -4.19
N TYR A 398 -11.06 -18.71 -4.72
CA TYR A 398 -10.54 -19.53 -5.83
C TYR A 398 -9.25 -20.28 -5.48
N GLN A 399 -8.42 -19.69 -4.61
CA GLN A 399 -7.03 -20.12 -4.41
C GLN A 399 -6.89 -21.60 -4.08
N GLY A 400 -7.63 -22.08 -3.07
CA GLY A 400 -7.54 -23.49 -2.65
C GLY A 400 -7.89 -24.47 -3.78
N ASP A 401 -8.91 -24.16 -4.57
CA ASP A 401 -9.36 -24.99 -5.69
C ASP A 401 -8.32 -25.03 -6.82
N ILE A 402 -7.74 -23.88 -7.19
CA ILE A 402 -6.70 -23.85 -8.22
C ILE A 402 -5.41 -24.52 -7.76
N MET A 403 -5.06 -24.43 -6.47
CA MET A 403 -3.89 -25.12 -5.92
C MET A 403 -4.04 -26.63 -6.06
N LYS A 404 -5.22 -27.13 -5.69
CA LYS A 404 -5.58 -28.54 -5.85
C LYS A 404 -5.55 -28.98 -7.31
N LYS A 405 -6.16 -28.20 -8.20
CA LYS A 405 -6.29 -28.52 -9.62
C LYS A 405 -4.95 -28.59 -10.35
N PHE A 406 -4.03 -27.68 -10.04
CA PHE A 406 -2.78 -27.52 -10.79
C PHE A 406 -1.50 -27.89 -10.01
N GLY A 407 -1.62 -28.36 -8.77
CA GLY A 407 -0.47 -28.79 -7.98
C GLY A 407 0.46 -27.65 -7.53
N ILE A 408 -0.06 -26.42 -7.42
CA ILE A 408 0.70 -25.25 -6.96
C ILE A 408 1.12 -25.46 -5.50
N ARG A 409 2.39 -25.17 -5.19
CA ARG A 409 2.95 -25.43 -3.86
C ARG A 409 3.22 -24.17 -3.03
N ALA A 410 3.47 -23.04 -3.68
CA ALA A 410 3.67 -21.78 -2.98
C ALA A 410 2.80 -20.67 -3.57
N VAL A 411 2.15 -19.93 -2.69
CA VAL A 411 1.40 -18.72 -3.01
C VAL A 411 2.10 -17.53 -2.37
N ILE A 412 2.50 -16.55 -3.17
CA ILE A 412 3.14 -15.33 -2.69
C ILE A 412 2.19 -14.15 -2.84
N GLY A 413 2.03 -13.35 -1.78
CA GLY A 413 1.33 -12.08 -1.86
C GLY A 413 1.48 -11.26 -0.59
N LYS A 414 0.45 -10.50 -0.18
CA LYS A 414 0.45 -9.80 1.12
C LYS A 414 -0.89 -9.86 1.84
N GLY A 415 -0.84 -9.71 3.17
CA GLY A 415 -2.01 -9.51 4.03
C GLY A 415 -2.72 -10.79 4.46
N GLY A 416 -2.19 -11.97 4.08
CA GLY A 416 -2.75 -13.26 4.42
C GLY A 416 -3.93 -13.69 3.54
N MET A 417 -4.39 -14.92 3.79
CA MET A 417 -5.56 -15.54 3.14
C MET A 417 -6.49 -16.14 4.18
N GLY A 418 -7.65 -16.62 3.74
CA GLY A 418 -8.71 -17.12 4.62
C GLY A 418 -8.61 -18.62 4.90
N ALA A 419 -9.65 -19.13 5.55
CA ALA A 419 -9.73 -20.50 6.04
C ALA A 419 -9.78 -21.56 4.93
N LYS A 420 -10.35 -21.25 3.75
CA LYS A 420 -10.40 -22.22 2.65
C LYS A 420 -9.01 -22.45 2.08
N THR A 421 -8.25 -21.37 1.89
CA THR A 421 -6.87 -21.48 1.44
C THR A 421 -6.04 -22.22 2.50
N LEU A 422 -6.15 -21.86 3.78
CA LEU A 422 -5.44 -22.55 4.86
C LEU A 422 -5.67 -24.07 4.84
N ALA A 423 -6.93 -24.50 4.72
CA ALA A 423 -7.27 -25.91 4.64
C ALA A 423 -6.64 -26.59 3.40
N ALA A 424 -6.62 -25.90 2.25
CA ALA A 424 -5.96 -26.42 1.05
C ALA A 424 -4.43 -26.51 1.21
N LEU A 425 -3.79 -25.56 1.92
CA LEU A 425 -2.35 -25.64 2.23
C LEU A 425 -2.04 -26.90 3.07
N GLU A 426 -2.90 -27.23 4.03
CA GLU A 426 -2.75 -28.41 4.87
C GLU A 426 -2.98 -29.72 4.09
N GLU A 427 -4.11 -29.80 3.38
CA GLU A 427 -4.52 -30.99 2.60
C GLU A 427 -3.52 -31.30 1.48
N HIS A 428 -3.05 -30.27 0.77
CA HIS A 428 -2.27 -30.41 -0.45
C HIS A 428 -0.81 -29.96 -0.29
N GLY A 429 -0.29 -29.86 0.94
CA GLY A 429 1.11 -29.55 1.19
C GLY A 429 1.57 -28.28 0.48
N GLY A 430 0.87 -27.18 0.74
CA GLY A 430 1.16 -25.85 0.21
C GLY A 430 1.64 -24.88 1.30
N VAL A 431 2.16 -23.73 0.89
CA VAL A 431 2.54 -22.64 1.79
C VAL A 431 2.05 -21.30 1.26
N TYR A 432 1.66 -20.39 2.16
CA TYR A 432 1.47 -18.98 1.83
C TYR A 432 2.63 -18.14 2.38
N LEU A 433 3.21 -17.35 1.49
CA LEU A 433 4.37 -16.52 1.73
C LEU A 433 3.99 -15.05 1.58
N ASN A 434 4.18 -14.29 2.65
CA ASN A 434 3.95 -12.86 2.63
C ASN A 434 5.22 -12.15 2.19
N ALA A 435 5.19 -11.58 0.98
CA ALA A 435 6.18 -10.63 0.51
C ALA A 435 5.97 -9.24 1.13
N ILE A 436 7.02 -8.42 1.19
CA ILE A 436 6.97 -7.07 1.77
C ILE A 436 6.20 -6.13 0.83
N GLY A 437 4.95 -5.85 1.20
CA GLY A 437 4.05 -5.06 0.39
C GLY A 437 4.54 -3.64 0.20
N GLY A 438 4.53 -3.18 -1.05
CA GLY A 438 5.05 -1.88 -1.45
C GLY A 438 6.52 -1.89 -1.85
N ALA A 439 7.30 -2.92 -1.53
CA ALA A 439 8.73 -2.99 -1.85
C ALA A 439 8.98 -3.43 -3.30
N ALA A 440 8.44 -2.67 -4.25
CA ALA A 440 8.31 -3.13 -5.63
C ALA A 440 9.61 -3.12 -6.45
N GLN A 441 10.56 -2.24 -6.13
CA GLN A 441 11.90 -2.22 -6.74
C GLN A 441 12.76 -3.37 -6.24
N TYR A 442 12.72 -3.63 -4.93
CA TYR A 442 13.41 -4.79 -4.34
C TYR A 442 13.01 -6.09 -5.03
N TYR A 443 11.70 -6.31 -5.21
CA TYR A 443 11.21 -7.50 -5.89
C TYR A 443 11.38 -7.49 -7.42
N ALA A 444 11.42 -6.31 -8.04
CA ALA A 444 11.76 -6.21 -9.47
C ALA A 444 13.21 -6.66 -9.74
N GLU A 445 14.16 -6.35 -8.85
CA GLU A 445 15.55 -6.79 -8.98
C GLU A 445 15.70 -8.32 -8.86
N CYS A 446 14.83 -8.98 -8.09
CA CYS A 446 14.79 -10.44 -8.02
C CYS A 446 14.35 -11.09 -9.34
N ILE A 447 13.66 -10.36 -10.23
CA ILE A 447 13.19 -10.87 -11.52
C ILE A 447 14.31 -10.70 -12.56
N LYS A 448 14.93 -11.81 -12.94
CA LYS A 448 16.09 -11.84 -13.85
C LYS A 448 15.68 -11.91 -15.32
N GLU A 449 14.49 -12.41 -15.60
CA GLU A 449 14.00 -12.59 -16.97
C GLU A 449 12.48 -12.68 -17.02
N VAL A 450 11.86 -11.98 -17.97
CA VAL A 450 10.47 -12.24 -18.39
C VAL A 450 10.52 -13.25 -19.52
N LYS A 451 10.12 -14.49 -19.26
CA LYS A 451 10.17 -15.59 -20.22
C LYS A 451 9.08 -15.53 -21.27
N ASP A 452 7.88 -15.22 -20.83
CA ASP A 452 6.69 -15.13 -21.66
C ASP A 452 5.57 -14.42 -20.90
N VAL A 453 4.44 -14.20 -21.57
CA VAL A 453 3.22 -13.70 -20.96
C VAL A 453 1.98 -14.29 -21.62
N ASP A 454 1.11 -14.88 -20.81
CA ASP A 454 -0.20 -15.36 -21.22
C ASP A 454 -1.30 -14.40 -20.76
N PHE A 455 -2.45 -14.45 -21.44
CA PHE A 455 -3.66 -13.69 -21.10
C PHE A 455 -3.50 -12.16 -21.09
N LEU A 456 -2.68 -11.60 -22.00
CA LEU A 456 -2.51 -10.15 -22.15
C LEU A 456 -3.83 -9.38 -22.36
N GLN A 457 -4.87 -10.04 -22.88
CA GLN A 457 -6.20 -9.45 -23.04
C GLN A 457 -6.87 -9.05 -21.72
N PHE A 458 -6.45 -9.59 -20.57
CA PHE A 458 -6.91 -9.13 -19.25
C PHE A 458 -6.26 -7.81 -18.82
N GLY A 459 -5.29 -7.32 -19.60
CA GLY A 459 -4.50 -6.13 -19.29
C GLY A 459 -3.20 -6.45 -18.56
N ILE A 460 -2.19 -5.58 -18.73
CA ILE A 460 -0.84 -5.74 -18.15
C ILE A 460 -0.86 -6.13 -16.66
N PRO A 461 -1.69 -5.51 -15.79
CA PRO A 461 -1.70 -5.86 -14.36
C PRO A 461 -2.34 -7.21 -14.03
N GLU A 462 -3.18 -7.78 -14.91
CA GLU A 462 -3.90 -9.03 -14.67
C GLU A 462 -3.33 -10.22 -15.45
N ALA A 463 -2.50 -9.97 -16.47
CA ALA A 463 -1.89 -11.03 -17.28
C ALA A 463 -1.02 -11.99 -16.44
N MET A 464 -0.85 -13.21 -16.95
CA MET A 464 0.04 -14.21 -16.36
C MET A 464 1.45 -14.03 -16.90
N TRP A 465 2.30 -13.36 -16.13
CA TRP A 465 3.71 -13.15 -16.46
C TRP A 465 4.54 -14.35 -16.01
N HIS A 466 5.39 -14.86 -16.91
CA HIS A 466 6.27 -15.99 -16.63
C HIS A 466 7.65 -15.46 -16.27
N LEU A 467 8.01 -15.55 -14.99
CA LEU A 467 9.15 -14.84 -14.44
C LEU A 467 10.21 -15.83 -13.98
N ARG A 468 11.46 -15.61 -14.39
CA ARG A 468 12.62 -16.24 -13.76
C ARG A 468 13.08 -15.38 -12.62
N ILE A 469 13.05 -15.91 -11.41
CA ILE A 469 13.46 -15.22 -10.19
C ILE A 469 14.70 -15.83 -9.55
N GLU A 470 15.45 -14.97 -8.88
CA GLU A 470 16.58 -15.32 -8.04
C GLU A 470 16.60 -14.43 -6.80
N GLY A 471 16.77 -15.03 -5.62
CA GLY A 471 16.88 -14.31 -4.36
C GLY A 471 15.55 -13.73 -3.85
N PHE A 472 14.39 -14.25 -4.28
CA PHE A 472 13.10 -13.69 -3.89
C PHE A 472 12.77 -14.06 -2.44
N LYS A 473 12.84 -13.08 -1.52
CA LYS A 473 12.62 -13.29 -0.09
C LYS A 473 11.16 -13.08 0.34
N ALA A 474 10.62 -13.98 1.14
CA ALA A 474 9.29 -13.85 1.73
C ALA A 474 9.20 -14.56 3.10
N VAL A 475 8.17 -14.23 3.87
CA VAL A 475 7.91 -14.82 5.20
C VAL A 475 6.80 -15.85 5.11
N VAL A 476 6.99 -17.04 5.69
CA VAL A 476 5.90 -18.01 5.86
C VAL A 476 4.89 -17.47 6.86
N THR A 477 3.70 -17.09 6.39
CA THR A 477 2.63 -16.60 7.28
C THR A 477 1.46 -17.56 7.37
N MET A 478 1.36 -18.56 6.49
CA MET A 478 0.48 -19.72 6.68
C MET A 478 1.22 -20.96 6.18
N ASP A 479 1.22 -22.03 6.97
CA ASP A 479 1.97 -23.26 6.68
C ASP A 479 1.04 -24.46 6.40
N SER A 480 1.65 -25.58 5.99
CA SER A 480 0.94 -26.82 5.68
C SER A 480 0.50 -27.61 6.92
N HIS A 481 0.56 -27.01 8.11
CA HIS A 481 0.21 -27.64 9.40
C HIS A 481 -0.98 -26.94 10.04
N GLY A 482 -1.69 -26.09 9.29
CA GLY A 482 -2.88 -25.38 9.75
C GLY A 482 -2.60 -24.12 10.57
N ASN A 483 -1.35 -23.62 10.60
CA ASN A 483 -1.00 -22.43 11.37
C ASN A 483 -1.08 -21.14 10.52
N SER A 484 -1.38 -20.01 11.17
CA SER A 484 -1.42 -18.69 10.53
C SER A 484 -0.88 -17.59 11.45
N LEU A 485 0.19 -16.92 11.02
CA LEU A 485 0.80 -15.79 11.74
C LEU A 485 -0.20 -14.65 11.92
N HIS A 486 -0.94 -14.33 10.86
CA HIS A 486 -1.89 -13.22 10.88
C HIS A 486 -3.07 -13.49 11.81
N ALA A 487 -3.49 -14.75 11.95
CA ALA A 487 -4.52 -15.13 12.91
C ALA A 487 -4.04 -14.97 14.37
N ASP A 488 -2.79 -15.33 14.66
CA ASP A 488 -2.20 -15.13 15.98
C ASP A 488 -2.04 -13.64 16.32
N VAL A 489 -1.61 -12.83 15.35
CA VAL A 489 -1.50 -11.37 15.50
C VAL A 489 -2.86 -10.72 15.70
N ASP A 490 -3.89 -11.14 14.94
CA ASP A 490 -5.25 -10.65 15.10
C ASP A 490 -5.78 -10.91 16.51
N LYS A 491 -5.66 -12.17 16.98
CA LYS A 491 -6.08 -12.55 18.34
C LYS A 491 -5.36 -11.75 19.42
N THR A 492 -4.02 -11.68 19.36
CA THR A 492 -3.23 -11.00 20.40
C THR A 492 -3.43 -9.48 20.38
N SER A 493 -3.59 -8.89 19.20
CA SER A 493 -3.87 -7.45 19.06
C SER A 493 -5.28 -7.10 19.54
N LEU A 494 -6.28 -7.99 19.39
CA LEU A 494 -7.61 -7.83 19.96
C LEU A 494 -7.60 -7.84 21.49
N GLU A 495 -6.87 -8.79 22.09
CA GLU A 495 -6.69 -8.87 23.55
C GLU A 495 -6.06 -7.58 24.10
N LYS A 496 -5.04 -7.05 23.41
CA LYS A 496 -4.43 -5.76 23.74
C LYS A 496 -5.36 -4.59 23.50
N LEU A 497 -6.13 -4.59 22.41
CA LEU A 497 -7.13 -3.55 22.14
C LEU A 497 -8.16 -3.47 23.27
N ALA A 498 -8.60 -4.61 23.80
CA ALA A 498 -9.54 -4.66 24.91
C ALA A 498 -9.02 -4.01 26.20
N SER A 499 -7.70 -3.93 26.39
CA SER A 499 -7.11 -3.19 27.52
C SER A 499 -7.33 -1.68 27.44
N PHE A 500 -7.67 -1.16 26.25
CA PHE A 500 -7.99 0.24 26.01
C PHE A 500 -9.48 0.56 26.10
N LYS A 501 -10.30 -0.31 26.69
CA LYS A 501 -11.76 -0.12 26.78
C LYS A 501 -12.18 1.07 27.66
N GLU A 502 -11.46 1.31 28.75
CA GLU A 502 -11.82 2.32 29.73
C GLU A 502 -11.58 3.76 29.22
N PRO A 503 -12.41 4.73 29.63
CA PRO A 503 -12.28 6.12 29.20
C PRO A 503 -10.95 6.77 29.57
N VAL A 504 -10.37 7.53 28.64
CA VAL A 504 -9.17 8.34 28.88
C VAL A 504 -9.47 9.83 28.72
N PHE A 505 -10.31 10.18 27.75
CA PHE A 505 -10.76 11.55 27.53
C PHE A 505 -12.10 11.79 28.24
N LYS A 506 -12.32 13.03 28.70
CA LYS A 506 -13.55 13.46 29.36
C LYS A 506 -14.56 14.05 28.39
#